data_AF-A0A5R2N3H5-F1
#
_entry.id   AF-A0A5R2N3H5-F1
#
_cell.length_a   1.000
_cell.length_b   1.000
_cell.length_c   1.000
_cell.angle_alpha   90.00
_cell.angle_beta   90.00
_cell.angle_gamma   90.00
#
_symmetry.space_group_name_H-M   'P 1'
#
loop_
_entity.id
_entity.type
_entity.pdbx_description
1 polymer ?
#
loop_
_entity_poly.entity_id
_entity_poly.type
_entity_poly.pdbx_seq_one_letter_code
_entity_poly.pdbx_strand_id
1 'polypeptide(L)'
;TSENEDWSTLILNVRRGAIFILLFIAFLYYRESTNSARLSSIGLMSFAAIAQFAPALVGGLIWRGANGRGAALGMVAGILVWGYTLLVPSLVPPDTGIIVHGLFGFEALRPQALFGTVAEPLNHGVLWSLSINALFFVFGSLSRASVPLERIQASIFVPREAGP
;
A
#
# COMPACT_ATOMS: atom_id res chain seq x y z
N THR A 1 -34.37 -11.04 -15.92
CA THR A 1 -34.08 -11.50 -14.55
C THR A 1 -32.71 -12.17 -14.40
N SER A 2 -31.98 -12.44 -15.49
CA SER A 2 -30.65 -13.08 -15.48
C SER A 2 -29.48 -12.17 -15.06
N GLU A 3 -29.58 -10.85 -15.18
CA GLU A 3 -28.47 -9.93 -14.89
C GLU A 3 -28.11 -9.84 -13.39
N ASN A 4 -29.08 -9.90 -12.48
CA ASN A 4 -28.83 -9.82 -11.03
C ASN A 4 -28.28 -11.13 -10.42
N GLU A 5 -28.54 -12.27 -11.07
CA GLU A 5 -28.05 -13.59 -10.66
C GLU A 5 -26.54 -13.71 -10.90
N ASP A 6 -26.05 -13.10 -11.97
CA ASP A 6 -24.64 -13.15 -12.36
C ASP A 6 -23.77 -12.33 -11.39
N TRP A 7 -24.20 -11.12 -11.01
CA TRP A 7 -23.49 -10.30 -10.01
C TRP A 7 -23.42 -10.97 -8.63
N SER A 8 -24.50 -11.61 -8.19
CA SER A 8 -24.53 -12.32 -6.91
C SER A 8 -23.57 -13.51 -6.92
N THR A 9 -23.56 -14.27 -8.02
CA THR A 9 -22.68 -15.44 -8.19
C THR A 9 -21.21 -15.03 -8.30
N LEU A 10 -20.92 -13.94 -9.04
CA LEU A 10 -19.58 -13.35 -9.14
C LEU A 10 -19.06 -12.91 -7.77
N ILE A 11 -19.85 -12.16 -7.00
CA ILE A 11 -19.45 -11.70 -5.66
C ILE A 11 -19.18 -12.89 -4.72
N LEU A 12 -20.02 -13.93 -4.78
CA LEU A 12 -19.85 -15.14 -3.96
C LEU A 12 -18.56 -15.89 -4.34
N ASN A 13 -18.26 -16.03 -5.63
CA ASN A 13 -17.03 -16.68 -6.10
C ASN A 13 -15.79 -15.87 -5.75
N VAL A 14 -15.82 -14.54 -5.90
CA VAL A 14 -14.73 -13.65 -5.48
C VAL A 14 -14.47 -13.78 -3.98
N ARG A 15 -15.52 -13.82 -3.15
CA ARG A 15 -15.37 -14.00 -1.70
C ARG A 15 -14.73 -15.34 -1.34
N ARG A 16 -15.18 -16.43 -1.97
CA ARG A 16 -14.63 -17.78 -1.74
C ARG A 16 -13.17 -17.84 -2.17
N GLY A 17 -12.84 -17.28 -3.33
CA GLY A 17 -11.47 -17.15 -3.81
C GLY A 17 -10.60 -16.35 -2.84
N ALA A 18 -11.08 -15.20 -2.38
CA ALA A 18 -10.36 -14.37 -1.41
C ALA A 18 -10.10 -15.10 -0.09
N ILE A 19 -11.10 -15.79 0.48
CA ILE A 19 -10.93 -16.61 1.69
C ILE A 19 -9.87 -17.68 1.46
N PHE A 20 -9.95 -18.41 0.35
CA PHE A 20 -8.99 -19.46 0.04
C PHE A 20 -7.56 -18.91 -0.11
N ILE A 21 -7.38 -17.81 -0.84
CA ILE A 21 -6.08 -17.15 -1.02
C ILE A 21 -5.54 -16.65 0.33
N LEU A 22 -6.37 -16.01 1.14
CA LEU A 22 -5.97 -15.52 2.47
C LEU A 22 -5.55 -16.67 3.38
N LEU A 23 -6.31 -17.77 3.42
CA LEU A 23 -5.97 -18.96 4.20
C LEU A 23 -4.67 -19.61 3.68
N PHE A 24 -4.48 -19.66 2.36
CA PHE A 24 -3.28 -20.20 1.75
C PHE A 24 -2.04 -19.38 2.11
N ILE A 25 -2.12 -18.04 2.01
CA ILE A 25 -1.03 -17.13 2.41
C ILE A 25 -0.76 -17.25 3.92
N ALA A 26 -1.81 -17.32 4.75
CA ALA A 26 -1.66 -17.49 6.19
C ALA A 26 -0.98 -18.82 6.54
N PHE A 27 -1.30 -19.90 5.81
CA PHE A 27 -0.66 -21.19 5.96
C PHE A 27 0.83 -21.16 5.57
N LEU A 28 1.16 -20.51 4.44
CA LEU A 28 2.55 -20.31 4.04
C LEU A 28 3.33 -19.50 5.09
N TYR A 29 2.73 -18.43 5.61
CA TYR A 29 3.33 -17.63 6.69
C TYR A 29 3.58 -18.50 7.94
N TYR A 30 2.59 -19.28 8.37
CA TYR A 30 2.74 -20.18 9.52
C TYR A 30 3.85 -21.22 9.31
N ARG A 31 3.98 -21.76 8.09
CA ARG A 31 5.00 -22.75 7.74
C ARG A 31 6.42 -22.18 7.78
N GLU A 32 6.64 -20.98 7.24
CA GLU A 32 7.95 -20.35 7.19
C GLU A 32 8.33 -19.67 8.52
N SER A 33 7.33 -19.29 9.34
CA SER A 33 7.55 -18.67 10.64
C SER A 33 8.16 -19.68 11.63
N THR A 34 9.49 -19.69 11.70
CA THR A 34 10.26 -20.52 12.64
C THR A 34 10.08 -20.01 14.07
N ASN A 35 9.06 -20.53 14.77
CA ASN A 35 8.87 -20.64 16.23
C ASN A 35 9.23 -19.45 17.17
N SER A 36 9.53 -18.24 16.68
CA SER A 36 10.09 -17.13 17.49
C SER A 36 9.52 -15.75 17.18
N ALA A 37 8.53 -15.63 16.28
CA ALA A 37 7.84 -14.36 16.09
C ALA A 37 6.89 -14.09 17.28
N ARG A 38 7.26 -13.14 18.14
CA ARG A 38 6.38 -12.66 19.23
C ARG A 38 5.07 -12.16 18.63
N LEU A 39 3.92 -12.61 19.17
CA LEU A 39 2.58 -12.22 18.71
C LEU A 39 2.40 -10.69 18.60
N SER A 40 3.04 -9.94 19.50
CA SER A 40 3.08 -8.47 19.49
C SER A 40 3.74 -7.89 18.23
N SER A 41 4.80 -8.51 17.72
CA SER A 41 5.51 -8.04 16.52
C SER A 41 4.65 -8.18 15.26
N ILE A 42 3.83 -9.24 15.17
CA ILE A 42 2.87 -9.44 14.07
C ILE A 42 1.80 -8.34 14.08
N GLY A 43 1.29 -7.99 15.26
CA GLY A 43 0.33 -6.90 15.42
C GLY A 43 0.90 -5.54 15.01
N LEU A 44 2.12 -5.22 15.45
CA LEU A 44 2.80 -3.98 15.08
C LEU A 44 3.07 -3.89 13.57
N MET A 45 3.50 -4.99 12.95
CA MET A 45 3.69 -5.06 11.49
C MET A 45 2.38 -4.84 10.72
N SER A 46 1.27 -5.34 11.26
CA SER A 46 -0.06 -5.14 10.68
C SER A 46 -0.54 -3.69 10.79
N PHE A 47 -0.31 -3.03 11.94
CA PHE A 47 -0.60 -1.60 12.08
C PHE A 47 0.29 -0.74 11.17
N ALA A 48 1.56 -1.11 11.00
CA ALA A 48 2.44 -0.48 10.04
C ALA A 48 1.92 -0.59 8.59
N ALA A 49 1.31 -1.72 8.22
CA ALA A 49 0.67 -1.86 6.91
C ALA A 49 -0.55 -0.95 6.76
N ILE A 50 -1.41 -0.87 7.79
CA ILE A 50 -2.58 0.02 7.79
C ILE A 50 -2.15 1.50 7.73
N ALA A 51 -1.02 1.86 8.35
CA ALA A 51 -0.50 3.23 8.30
C ALA A 51 -0.18 3.70 6.87
N GLN A 52 -0.01 2.80 5.89
CA GLN A 52 0.19 3.16 4.48
C GLN A 52 -0.97 3.94 3.87
N PHE A 53 -2.17 3.86 4.45
CA PHE A 53 -3.31 4.68 4.03
C PHE A 53 -3.22 6.12 4.54
N ALA A 54 -2.41 6.39 5.58
CA ALA A 54 -2.36 7.69 6.24
C ALA A 54 -1.94 8.84 5.31
N PRO A 55 -0.89 8.74 4.46
CA PRO A 55 -0.50 9.85 3.58
C PRO A 55 -1.61 10.24 2.60
N ALA A 56 -2.29 9.26 2.00
CA ALA A 56 -3.38 9.51 1.07
C ALA A 56 -4.64 10.05 1.78
N LEU A 57 -4.97 9.55 2.97
CA LEU A 57 -6.12 10.01 3.76
C LEU A 57 -5.93 11.46 4.22
N VAL A 58 -4.79 11.73 4.88
CA VAL A 58 -4.46 13.06 5.41
C VAL A 58 -4.24 14.05 4.26
N GLY A 59 -3.50 13.63 3.22
CA GLY A 59 -3.26 14.44 2.04
C GLY A 59 -4.55 14.77 1.27
N GLY A 60 -5.45 13.80 1.11
CA GLY A 60 -6.74 14.02 0.46
C GLY A 60 -7.67 14.97 1.21
N LEU A 61 -7.60 14.99 2.56
CA LEU A 61 -8.42 15.87 3.38
C LEU A 61 -7.89 17.32 3.41
N ILE A 62 -6.56 17.49 3.46
CA ILE A 62 -5.92 18.79 3.70
C ILE A 62 -5.52 19.48 2.39
N TRP A 63 -5.12 18.72 1.37
CA TRP A 63 -4.51 19.27 0.16
C TRP A 63 -5.42 19.17 -1.07
N ARG A 64 -5.90 20.32 -1.55
CA ARG A 64 -6.77 20.42 -2.74
C ARG A 64 -6.16 19.87 -4.04
N GLY A 65 -4.84 19.73 -4.10
CA GLY A 65 -4.10 19.18 -5.24
C GLY A 65 -3.94 17.67 -5.21
N ALA A 66 -4.32 17.01 -4.12
CA ALA A 66 -4.26 15.55 -4.00
C ALA A 66 -5.14 14.89 -5.09
N ASN A 67 -4.64 13.82 -5.69
CA ASN A 67 -5.37 13.09 -6.72
C ASN A 67 -5.26 11.56 -6.53
N GLY A 68 -6.21 10.81 -7.11
CA GLY A 68 -6.26 9.35 -6.97
C GLY A 68 -5.05 8.62 -7.57
N ARG A 69 -4.36 9.23 -8.56
CA ARG A 69 -3.13 8.66 -9.14
C ARG A 69 -1.97 8.73 -8.16
N GLY A 70 -1.79 9.88 -7.50
CA GLY A 70 -0.83 10.04 -6.41
C GLY A 70 -1.10 9.07 -5.28
N ALA A 71 -2.37 8.93 -4.86
CA ALA A 71 -2.74 7.96 -3.84
C ALA A 71 -2.35 6.53 -4.24
N ALA A 72 -2.66 6.10 -5.47
CA ALA A 72 -2.30 4.78 -5.96
C ALA A 72 -0.78 4.57 -6.02
N LEU A 73 -0.02 5.53 -6.57
CA LEU A 73 1.43 5.45 -6.66
C LEU A 73 2.09 5.40 -5.27
N GLY A 74 1.65 6.26 -4.35
CA GLY A 74 2.12 6.29 -2.97
C GLY A 74 1.85 4.97 -2.25
N MET A 75 0.62 4.44 -2.33
CA MET A 75 0.26 3.17 -1.69
C MET A 75 1.06 2.00 -2.25
N VAL A 76 1.21 1.89 -3.57
CA VAL A 76 1.99 0.81 -4.19
C VAL A 76 3.45 0.88 -3.76
N ALA A 77 4.08 2.07 -3.86
CA ALA A 77 5.47 2.24 -3.47
C ALA A 77 5.69 1.97 -1.97
N GLY A 78 4.79 2.47 -1.12
CA GLY A 78 4.83 2.25 0.33
C GLY A 78 4.69 0.78 0.72
N ILE A 79 3.72 0.07 0.14
CA ILE A 79 3.49 -1.36 0.39
C ILE A 79 4.68 -2.20 -0.09
N LEU A 80 5.29 -1.86 -1.23
CA LEU A 80 6.49 -2.56 -1.71
C LEU A 80 7.68 -2.37 -0.77
N VAL A 81 7.92 -1.14 -0.31
CA VAL A 81 9.00 -0.85 0.65
C VAL A 81 8.73 -1.51 2.00
N TRP A 82 7.50 -1.44 2.51
CA TRP A 82 7.10 -2.13 3.73
C TRP A 82 7.28 -3.65 3.59
N GLY A 83 6.85 -4.23 2.47
CA GLY A 83 6.98 -5.65 2.20
C GLY A 83 8.45 -6.08 2.15
N TYR A 84 9.29 -5.28 1.50
CA TYR A 84 10.71 -5.54 1.40
C TYR A 84 11.45 -5.42 2.75
N THR A 85 11.10 -4.42 3.57
CA THR A 85 11.83 -4.10 4.81
C THR A 85 11.34 -4.87 6.04
N LEU A 86 10.05 -5.25 6.08
CA LEU A 86 9.43 -5.91 7.24
C LEU A 86 8.94 -7.32 6.92
N LEU A 87 8.19 -7.50 5.83
CA LEU A 87 7.57 -8.80 5.53
C LEU A 87 8.63 -9.82 5.07
N VAL A 88 9.48 -9.46 4.10
CA VAL A 88 10.50 -10.38 3.55
C VAL A 88 11.46 -10.90 4.62
N PRO A 89 12.07 -10.06 5.49
CA PRO A 89 12.96 -10.55 6.54
C PRO A 89 12.25 -11.40 7.61
N SER A 90 10.92 -11.33 7.70
CA SER A 90 10.13 -12.18 8.60
C SER A 90 9.83 -13.58 8.03
N LEU A 91 9.90 -13.70 6.69
CA LEU A 91 9.57 -14.93 5.97
C LEU A 91 10.80 -15.77 5.61
N VAL A 92 12.00 -15.18 5.67
CA VAL A 92 13.21 -15.74 5.08
C VAL A 92 14.35 -15.71 6.11
N PRO A 93 15.23 -16.74 6.16
CA PRO A 93 16.34 -16.77 7.11
C PRO A 93 17.30 -15.56 6.95
N PRO A 94 17.90 -15.07 8.05
CA PRO A 94 18.81 -13.92 8.04
C PRO A 94 20.01 -14.06 7.09
N ASP A 95 20.46 -15.29 6.84
CA ASP A 95 21.65 -15.60 6.05
C ASP A 95 21.40 -15.56 4.53
N THR A 96 20.16 -15.26 4.12
CA THR A 96 19.80 -15.20 2.70
C THR A 96 20.45 -14.00 2.03
N GLY A 97 21.01 -14.21 0.83
CA GLY A 97 21.80 -13.19 0.13
C GLY A 97 21.11 -11.84 -0.05
N ILE A 98 19.78 -11.80 -0.16
CA ILE A 98 19.00 -10.55 -0.27
C ILE A 98 18.99 -9.73 1.03
N ILE A 99 19.10 -10.39 2.19
CA ILE A 99 19.16 -9.75 3.51
C ILE A 99 20.59 -9.25 3.79
N VAL A 100 21.58 -10.08 3.45
CA VAL A 100 23.00 -9.80 3.71
C VAL A 100 23.56 -8.77 2.75
N HIS A 101 23.37 -8.95 1.44
CA HIS A 101 23.96 -8.09 0.40
C HIS A 101 22.99 -7.04 -0.15
N GLY A 102 21.72 -7.05 0.27
CA GLY A 102 20.69 -6.16 -0.27
C GLY A 102 20.25 -6.55 -1.68
N LEU A 103 19.32 -5.76 -2.24
CA LEU A 103 18.77 -6.03 -3.56
C LEU A 103 19.86 -5.87 -4.64
N PHE A 104 19.99 -6.85 -5.53
CA PHE A 104 21.00 -6.90 -6.60
C PHE A 104 22.46 -6.80 -6.12
N GLY A 105 22.74 -7.06 -4.84
CA GLY A 105 24.08 -6.97 -4.26
C GLY A 105 24.51 -5.56 -3.83
N PHE A 106 23.60 -4.59 -3.83
CA PHE A 106 23.86 -3.26 -3.30
C PHE A 106 23.64 -3.21 -1.79
N GLU A 107 24.72 -3.00 -1.02
CA GLU A 107 24.65 -2.93 0.44
C GLU A 107 23.76 -1.80 0.96
N ALA A 108 23.62 -0.70 0.19
CA ALA A 108 22.72 0.40 0.52
C ALA A 108 21.23 0.00 0.44
N LEU A 109 20.90 -1.10 -0.23
CA LEU A 109 19.53 -1.61 -0.40
C LEU A 109 19.23 -2.75 0.58
N ARG A 110 19.98 -2.88 1.68
CA ARG A 110 19.70 -3.89 2.70
C ARG A 110 18.35 -3.61 3.40
N PRO A 111 17.44 -4.59 3.53
CA PRO A 111 16.10 -4.39 4.10
C PRO A 111 16.05 -3.72 5.47
N GLN A 112 17.04 -4.00 6.32
CA GLN A 112 17.12 -3.51 7.70
C GLN A 112 18.13 -2.36 7.88
N ALA A 113 18.76 -1.93 6.79
CA ALA A 113 19.79 -0.88 6.79
C ALA A 113 19.75 -0.08 5.48
N LEU A 114 18.55 0.26 5.00
CA LEU A 114 18.38 1.09 3.80
C LEU A 114 19.19 2.38 3.95
N PHE A 115 20.01 2.63 2.94
CA PHE A 115 20.92 3.76 2.83
C PHE A 115 21.86 3.91 4.03
N GLY A 116 22.22 2.81 4.70
CA GLY A 116 23.12 2.80 5.86
C GLY A 116 22.48 3.31 7.15
N THR A 117 21.15 3.54 7.18
CA THR A 117 20.45 3.98 8.38
C THR A 117 20.22 2.80 9.33
N VAL A 118 20.81 2.87 10.53
CA VAL A 118 20.68 1.83 11.56
C VAL A 118 19.61 2.23 12.57
N ALA A 119 18.54 1.45 12.66
CA ALA A 119 17.47 1.62 13.62
C ALA A 119 16.83 0.26 13.94
N GLU A 120 15.94 0.21 14.93
CA GLU A 120 15.14 -0.99 15.17
C GLU A 120 14.31 -1.35 13.92
N PRO A 121 14.24 -2.64 13.50
CA PRO A 121 13.68 -3.03 12.20
C PRO A 121 12.28 -2.47 11.92
N LEU A 122 11.40 -2.51 12.93
CA LEU A 122 10.04 -1.97 12.82
C LEU A 122 10.06 -0.46 12.54
N ASN A 123 10.81 0.31 13.32
CA ASN A 123 10.91 1.75 13.16
C ASN A 123 11.51 2.11 11.79
N HIS A 124 12.60 1.42 11.41
CA HIS A 124 13.25 1.58 10.12
C HIS A 124 12.26 1.35 8.95
N GLY A 125 11.57 0.21 8.95
CA GLY A 125 10.65 -0.14 7.88
C GLY A 125 9.43 0.78 7.79
N VAL A 126 8.86 1.17 8.95
CA VAL A 126 7.74 2.13 8.99
C VAL A 126 8.15 3.49 8.46
N LEU A 127 9.29 4.02 8.90
CA LEU A 127 9.78 5.33 8.45
C LEU A 127 10.01 5.32 6.93
N TRP A 128 10.79 4.38 6.40
CA TRP A 128 11.10 4.33 4.98
C TRP A 128 9.86 4.09 4.12
N SER A 129 8.99 3.16 4.51
CA SER A 129 7.78 2.89 3.74
C SER A 129 6.83 4.09 3.70
N LEU A 130 6.59 4.76 4.83
CA LEU A 130 5.73 5.95 4.87
C LEU A 130 6.37 7.16 4.17
N SER A 131 7.69 7.35 4.29
CA SER A 131 8.39 8.41 3.57
C SER A 131 8.30 8.23 2.06
N ILE A 132 8.56 7.01 1.55
CA ILE A 132 8.45 6.71 0.12
C ILE A 132 6.99 6.81 -0.34
N ASN A 133 6.04 6.32 0.46
CA ASN A 133 4.61 6.47 0.17
C ASN A 133 4.22 7.94 0.01
N ALA A 134 4.53 8.77 1.00
CA ALA A 134 4.22 10.19 0.98
C ALA A 134 4.91 10.91 -0.20
N LEU A 135 6.16 10.56 -0.50
CA LEU A 135 6.92 11.12 -1.61
C LEU A 135 6.29 10.80 -2.97
N PHE A 136 5.94 9.53 -3.22
CA PHE A 136 5.24 9.13 -4.45
C PHE A 136 3.82 9.67 -4.50
N PHE A 137 3.14 9.80 -3.36
CA PHE A 137 1.85 10.45 -3.26
C PHE A 137 1.93 11.92 -3.68
N VAL A 138 2.90 12.66 -3.17
CA VAL A 138 3.12 14.07 -3.51
C VAL A 138 3.51 14.23 -4.97
N PHE A 139 4.53 13.51 -5.44
CA PHE A 139 4.97 13.61 -6.84
C PHE A 139 3.90 13.14 -7.82
N GLY A 140 3.19 12.05 -7.52
CA GLY A 140 2.07 11.59 -8.33
C GLY A 140 0.91 12.59 -8.34
N SER A 141 0.64 13.24 -7.21
CA SER A 141 -0.38 14.29 -7.12
C SER A 141 0.03 15.56 -7.89
N LEU A 142 1.30 15.94 -7.86
CA LEU A 142 1.84 17.08 -8.60
C LEU A 142 1.97 16.82 -10.11
N SER A 143 2.22 15.58 -10.52
CA SER A 143 2.46 15.21 -11.92
C SER A 143 1.28 15.50 -12.85
N ARG A 144 0.07 15.64 -12.30
CA ARG A 144 -1.14 15.96 -13.04
C ARG A 144 -2.07 16.78 -12.16
N ALA A 145 -2.53 17.92 -12.67
CA ALA A 145 -3.57 18.69 -12.01
C ALA A 145 -4.77 17.79 -11.67
N SER A 146 -5.28 17.89 -10.43
CA SER A 146 -6.50 17.20 -10.01
C SER A 146 -7.60 17.60 -10.99
N VAL A 147 -8.05 16.66 -11.82
CA VAL A 147 -8.98 16.96 -12.91
C VAL A 147 -10.32 17.31 -12.28
N PRO A 148 -10.80 18.57 -12.35
CA PRO A 148 -12.10 18.96 -11.85
C PRO A 148 -13.18 18.63 -12.89
N LEU A 149 -13.14 17.43 -13.49
CA LEU A 149 -14.01 17.08 -14.63
C LEU A 149 -15.49 17.10 -14.23
N GLU A 150 -15.79 16.88 -12.95
CA GLU A 150 -17.15 16.94 -12.40
C GLU A 150 -17.69 18.37 -12.27
N ARG A 151 -16.83 19.40 -12.15
CA ARG A 151 -17.28 20.81 -12.05
C ARG A 151 -17.67 21.40 -13.39
N ILE A 152 -17.10 20.91 -14.49
CA ILE A 152 -17.42 21.39 -15.85
C ILE A 152 -18.67 20.67 -16.37
N GLN A 153 -18.82 19.37 -16.11
CA GLN A 153 -20.02 18.63 -16.53
C GLN A 153 -21.30 19.09 -15.81
N ALA A 154 -21.21 19.57 -14.57
CA ALA A 154 -22.34 20.22 -13.89
C ALA A 154 -22.80 21.53 -14.57
N SER A 155 -21.91 22.24 -15.27
CA SER A 155 -22.26 23.46 -16.01
C SER A 155 -22.89 23.21 -17.39
N ILE A 156 -22.81 21.99 -17.93
CA ILE A 156 -23.46 21.58 -19.19
C ILE A 156 -24.94 21.20 -18.95
N PHE A 157 -25.32 20.86 -17.72
CA PHE A 157 -26.69 20.46 -17.35
C PHE A 157 -27.56 21.56 -16.74
N VAL A 158 -27.07 22.80 -16.65
CA VAL A 158 -27.91 23.96 -16.29
C VAL A 158 -28.16 24.79 -17.55
N PRO A 159 -29.33 24.66 -18.20
CA PRO A 159 -29.73 25.63 -19.20
C PRO A 159 -29.69 27.03 -18.57
N ARG A 160 -28.88 27.92 -19.14
CA ARG A 160 -29.21 29.34 -19.05
C ARG A 160 -30.41 29.54 -19.96
N GLU A 161 -31.41 30.25 -19.43
CA GLU A 161 -32.64 30.72 -20.09
C GLU A 161 -33.88 29.84 -19.87
N ALA A 162 -34.77 30.32 -19.01
CA ALA A 162 -35.90 31.05 -19.55
C ALA A 162 -35.79 32.49 -19.04
N GLY A 163 -35.51 33.43 -19.95
CA GLY A 163 -35.81 34.85 -19.74
C GLY A 163 -37.32 35.09 -19.61
N PRO A 164 -37.72 36.36 -19.41
CA PRO A 164 -38.80 36.82 -18.54
C PRO A 164 -40.21 36.26 -18.81
#